data_AF-M6QAG0-F1
#
_entry.id   AF-M6QAG0-F1
#
_cell.length_a   1.000
_cell.length_b   1.000
_cell.length_c   1.000
_cell.angle_alpha   90.00
_cell.angle_beta   90.00
_cell.angle_gamma   90.00
#
_symmetry.space_group_name_H-M   'P 1'
#
loop_
_entity.id
_entity.type
_entity.pdbx_description
1 polymer ?
#
loop_
_entity_poly.entity_id
_entity_poly.type
_entity_poly.pdbx_seq_one_letter_code
_entity_poly.pdbx_strand_id
1 'polypeptide(L)' 'MNEENLSNWVFEIIEISNGIYQLKASSKKGLKIELEGLDPEKLLLEFKKSALEINLKIDEPREN' A
#
# COMPACT_ATOMS: atom_id res chain seq x y z
N MET A 1 2.76 16.64 -6.39
CA MET A 1 2.86 15.24 -5.92
C MET A 1 2.30 15.25 -4.52
N ASN A 2 1.00 14.97 -4.37
CA ASN A 2 0.30 15.28 -3.11
C ASN A 2 0.51 14.13 -2.11
N GLU A 3 1.39 14.36 -1.14
CA GLU A 3 1.61 13.52 0.05
C GLU A 3 0.30 13.26 0.84
N GLU A 4 -0.75 14.04 0.59
CA GLU A 4 -2.07 13.89 1.19
C GLU A 4 -2.79 12.57 0.82
N ASN A 5 -2.47 11.94 -0.32
CA ASN A 5 -3.16 10.71 -0.76
C ASN A 5 -2.85 9.48 0.11
N LEU A 6 -1.69 9.44 0.76
CA LEU A 6 -1.30 8.33 1.64
C LEU A 6 -1.78 8.50 3.08
N SER A 7 -2.23 9.69 3.48
CA SER A 7 -2.74 9.95 4.84
C SER A 7 -4.00 9.14 5.20
N ASN A 8 -4.69 8.58 4.20
CA ASN A 8 -5.86 7.73 4.40
C ASN A 8 -5.54 6.23 4.50
N TRP A 9 -4.26 5.86 4.49
CA TRP A 9 -3.80 4.48 4.57
C TRP A 9 -3.25 4.18 5.97
N VAL A 10 -3.72 3.08 6.54
CA VAL A 10 -3.20 2.50 7.78
C VAL A 10 -2.25 1.39 7.42
N PHE A 11 -1.08 1.41 8.04
CA PHE A 11 0.03 0.50 7.78
C PHE A 11 0.27 -0.41 8.95
N GLU A 12 0.44 -1.70 8.67
CA GLU A 12 0.80 -2.69 9.67
C GLU A 12 1.87 -3.61 9.07
N ILE A 13 3.02 -3.69 9.72
CA ILE A 13 4.10 -4.61 9.36
C ILE A 13 4.19 -5.63 10.46
N ILE A 14 4.07 -6.91 10.10
CA ILE A 14 4.07 -8.03 11.04
C ILE A 14 5.16 -8.99 10.59
N GLU A 15 6.07 -9.37 11.49
CA GLU A 15 6.95 -10.50 11.23
C GLU A 15 6.13 -11.80 11.40
N ILE A 16 5.97 -12.56 10.32
CA ILE A 16 5.20 -13.81 10.32
C ILE A 16 6.09 -15.05 10.41
N SER A 17 7.39 -14.89 10.15
CA SER A 17 8.41 -15.92 10.23
C SER A 17 9.79 -15.28 10.30
N ASN A 18 10.80 -16.05 10.67
CA ASN A 18 12.15 -15.53 10.91
C ASN A 18 12.71 -14.84 9.65
N GLY A 19 12.75 -13.51 9.67
CA GLY A 19 13.14 -12.68 8.53
C GLY A 19 12.09 -12.56 7.41
N ILE A 20 10.86 -13.02 7.60
CA ILE A 20 9.73 -12.81 6.67
C ILE A 20 8.73 -11.83 7.31
N TYR A 21 8.53 -10.72 6.62
CA TYR A 21 7.63 -9.64 7.02
C TYR A 21 6.43 -9.60 6.09
N GLN A 22 5.26 -9.44 6.68
CA GLN A 22 4.01 -9.20 5.98
C GLN A 22 3.59 -7.74 6.23
N LEU A 23 3.49 -6.98 5.15
CA LEU A 23 2.99 -5.61 5.16
C LEU A 23 1.52 -5.62 4.72
N LYS A 24 0.65 -5.20 5.63
CA LYS A 24 -0.77 -4.99 5.39
C LYS A 24 -1.04 -3.50 5.40
N ALA A 25 -1.71 -3.03 4.35
CA ALA A 25 -2.13 -1.64 4.27
C ALA A 25 -3.61 -1.57 3.93
N SER A 26 -4.35 -0.76 4.68
CA SER A 26 -5.79 -0.59 4.50
C SER A 26 -6.14 0.88 4.38
N SER A 27 -6.88 1.25 3.34
CA SER A 27 -7.40 2.60 3.16
C SER A 27 -8.75 2.77 3.88
N LYS A 28 -9.05 3.99 4.35
CA LYS A 28 -10.41 4.37 4.80
C LYS A 28 -11.49 4.13 3.74
N LYS A 29 -11.12 4.06 2.46
CA LYS A 29 -12.02 3.73 1.34
C LYS A 29 -12.31 2.22 1.22
N GLY A 30 -11.76 1.37 2.09
CA GLY A 30 -11.95 -0.09 2.07
C GLY A 30 -10.98 -0.85 1.17
N LEU A 31 -10.02 -0.17 0.54
CA LEU A 31 -8.97 -0.79 -0.26
C LEU A 31 -7.94 -1.45 0.64
N LYS A 32 -7.44 -2.61 0.23
CA LYS A 32 -6.45 -3.37 0.99
C LYS A 32 -5.32 -3.79 0.06
N ILE A 33 -4.09 -3.68 0.56
CA ILE A 33 -2.87 -4.16 -0.09
C ILE A 33 -2.17 -5.04 0.93
N GLU A 34 -1.77 -6.22 0.51
CA GLU A 34 -1.03 -7.18 1.32
C GLU A 34 0.20 -7.63 0.53
N LEU A 35 1.37 -7.48 1.13
CA LEU A 35 2.65 -7.86 0.56
C LEU A 35 3.42 -8.69 1.59
N GLU A 36 4.16 -9.69 1.13
CA GLU A 36 5.04 -10.51 1.95
C GLU A 36 6.44 -10.49 1.37
N GLY A 37 7.46 -10.41 2.22
CA GLY A 37 8.84 -10.47 1.77
C GLY A 37 9.84 -10.41 2.89
N LEU A 38 11.11 -10.55 2.52
CA LEU A 38 12.23 -10.61 3.47
C LEU A 38 12.74 -9.23 3.89
N ASP A 39 12.49 -8.22 3.05
CA ASP A 39 12.97 -6.86 3.21
C ASP A 39 11.79 -5.91 3.49
N PRO A 40 11.56 -5.47 4.73
CA PRO A 40 10.45 -4.58 5.06
C PRO A 40 10.56 -3.22 4.34
N GLU A 41 11.78 -2.75 4.06
CA GLU A 41 12.00 -1.51 3.29
C GLU A 41 11.56 -1.65 1.82
N LYS A 42 11.82 -2.80 1.18
CA LYS A 42 11.34 -3.06 -0.18
C LYS A 42 9.83 -3.19 -0.21
N LEU A 43 9.23 -3.85 0.78
CA LEU A 43 7.78 -3.96 0.91
C LEU A 43 7.12 -2.58 1.02
N LEU A 44 7.72 -1.67 1.78
CA LEU A 44 7.22 -0.30 1.90
C LEU A 44 7.30 0.46 0.57
N LEU A 45 8.39 0.26 -0.19
CA LEU A 45 8.58 0.89 -1.50
C LEU A 45 7.56 0.38 -2.53
N GLU A 46 7.40 -0.95 -2.61
CA GLU A 46 6.42 -1.63 -3.47
C GLU A 46 4.99 -1.25 -3.10
N PHE A 47 4.70 -1.11 -1.80
CA PHE A 47 3.43 -0.57 -1.35
C PHE A 47 3.21 0.85 -1.87
N LYS A 48 4.17 1.77 -1.69
CA LYS A 48 4.00 3.18 -2.09
C LYS A 48 3.68 3.27 -3.58
N LYS A 49 4.36 2.45 -4.38
CA LYS A 49 4.08 2.32 -5.81
C LYS A 49 2.67 1.77 -6.08
N SER A 50 2.31 0.64 -5.47
CA SER A 50 1.00 0.00 -5.62
C SER A 50 -0.16 0.90 -5.19
N ALA A 51 -0.02 1.59 -4.06
CA ALA A 51 -1.03 2.52 -3.56
C ALA A 51 -1.18 3.75 -4.45
N LEU A 52 -0.08 4.23 -5.04
CA LEU A 52 -0.11 5.33 -6.00
C LEU A 52 -0.79 4.90 -7.30
N GLU A 53 -0.49 3.71 -7.82
CA GLU A 53 -1.18 3.12 -8.97
C GLU A 53 -2.67 2.90 -8.71
N ILE A 54 -3.04 2.41 -7.53
CA ILE A 54 -4.45 2.23 -7.15
C ILE A 54 -5.17 3.58 -7.05
N ASN A 55 -4.56 4.61 -6.45
CA ASN A 55 -5.16 5.94 -6.42
C ASN A 55 -5.30 6.53 -7.83
N LEU A 56 -4.29 6.39 -8.69
CA LEU A 56 -4.36 6.84 -10.09
C LEU A 56 -5.53 6.18 -10.84
N LYS A 57 -5.71 4.86 -10.68
CA LYS A 57 -6.84 4.13 -11.30
C LYS A 57 -8.21 4.52 -10.76
N ILE A 58 -8.29 5.10 -9.57
CA ILE A 58 -9.55 5.55 -8.96
C ILE A 58 -9.85 7.01 -9.35
N ASP A 59 -8.81 7.81 -9.58
CA ASP A 59 -8.90 9.21 -9.98
C ASP A 59 -8.99 9.40 -11.50
N GLU A 60 -8.72 8.35 -12.30
CA GLU A 60 -9.08 8.37 -13.72
C GLU A 60 -10.61 8.52 -13.84
N PRO A 61 -11.13 9.64 -14.39
CA PRO A 61 -12.53 9.73 -14.71
C PRO A 61 -12.80 8.60 -15.70
N ARG A 62 -13.84 7.82 -15.43
CA ARG A 62 -14.46 6.99 -16.46
C ARG A 62 -14.96 7.95 -17.53
N GLU A 63 -14.13 8.29 -18.50
CA GLU A 63 -14.55 8.94 -19.74
C GLU A 63 -15.51 7.96 -20.42
N ASN A 64 -16.80 8.29 -20.37
CA ASN A 64 -17.87 7.65 -21.12
C ASN A 64 -18.70 8.73 -21.79
#